data_AF-A0ABD1S8L5-F1
#
_entry.id   AF-A0ABD1S8L5-F1
#
_cell.length_a   1.000
_cell.length_b   1.000
_cell.length_c   1.000
_cell.angle_alpha   90.00
_cell.angle_beta   90.00
_cell.angle_gamma   90.00
#
_symmetry.space_group_name_H-M   'P 1'
#
loop_
_entity.id
_entity.type
_entity.pdbx_description
1 polymer ?
#
loop_
_entity_poly.entity_id
_entity_poly.type
_entity_poly.pdbx_seq_one_letter_code
_entity_poly.pdbx_strand_id
1 'polypeptide(L)'
;MNLEKRVEGWNERITRILGMPWGFLIGAELTIVQSRISLVNKIHKVYRSQGVQIHNRHIEIIVRQITSKVLVSEDGISNVFSPRELTGLLRAERMGRALEEAVYYRAILLGITRASLNTQSFISEVSFQETARVLAKAALRGRIDWLKGLKENVVLGV
;
A
#
# COMPACT_ATOMS: atom_id res chain seq x y z
N MET A 1 -31.65 23.11 -30.19
CA MET A 1 -31.24 22.14 -29.14
C MET A 1 -29.87 22.58 -28.64
N ASN A 2 -29.81 23.21 -27.45
CA ASN A 2 -28.67 24.00 -27.02
C ASN A 2 -27.52 23.09 -26.54
N LEU A 3 -26.40 23.08 -27.27
CA LEU A 3 -25.25 22.21 -27.01
C LEU A 3 -24.58 22.51 -25.66
N GLU A 4 -24.62 23.78 -25.23
CA GLU A 4 -24.07 24.21 -23.94
C GLU A 4 -24.82 23.57 -22.76
N LYS A 5 -26.16 23.52 -22.82
CA LYS A 5 -26.98 22.83 -21.80
C LYS A 5 -26.73 21.32 -21.73
N ARG A 6 -26.31 20.71 -22.85
CA ARG A 6 -25.91 19.30 -22.87
C ARG A 6 -24.54 19.13 -22.21
N VAL A 7 -23.58 20.01 -22.50
CA VAL A 7 -22.23 19.97 -21.90
C VAL A 7 -22.29 20.20 -20.39
N GLU A 8 -23.10 21.15 -19.90
CA GLU A 8 -23.32 21.36 -18.47
C GLU A 8 -23.93 20.13 -17.78
N GLY A 9 -24.96 19.52 -18.37
CA GLY A 9 -25.56 18.29 -17.82
C GLY A 9 -24.61 17.07 -17.86
N TRP A 10 -23.68 17.04 -18.82
CA TRP A 10 -22.58 16.07 -18.84
C TRP A 10 -21.54 16.38 -17.75
N ASN A 11 -21.22 17.65 -17.50
CA ASN A 11 -20.25 18.05 -16.48
C ASN A 11 -20.80 17.81 -15.07
N GLU A 12 -22.09 18.08 -14.83
CA GLU A 12 -22.81 17.68 -13.60
C GLU A 12 -22.86 16.17 -13.44
N ARG A 13 -23.09 15.40 -14.51
CA ARG A 13 -23.00 13.93 -14.46
C ARG A 13 -21.60 13.45 -14.15
N ILE A 14 -20.57 14.06 -14.75
CA ILE A 14 -19.18 13.70 -14.49
C ILE A 14 -18.81 14.05 -13.06
N THR A 15 -19.21 15.20 -12.51
CA THR A 15 -19.01 15.51 -11.08
C THR A 15 -19.86 14.64 -10.14
N ARG A 16 -21.01 14.10 -10.59
CA ARG A 16 -21.78 13.07 -9.86
C ARG A 16 -21.15 11.68 -9.93
N ILE A 17 -20.56 11.31 -11.06
CA ILE A 17 -19.97 9.98 -11.33
C ILE A 17 -18.54 9.92 -10.77
N LEU A 18 -17.74 10.94 -11.02
CA LEU A 18 -16.48 11.28 -10.34
C LEU A 18 -16.76 12.10 -9.07
N GLY A 19 -17.88 11.82 -8.39
CA GLY A 19 -18.07 12.31 -7.04
C GLY A 19 -16.82 12.01 -6.23
N MET A 20 -16.39 12.99 -5.44
CA MET A 20 -15.17 13.05 -4.61
C MET A 20 -14.53 11.71 -4.18
N PRO A 21 -15.30 10.65 -3.83
CA PRO A 21 -14.76 9.31 -3.60
C PRO A 21 -13.71 8.78 -4.59
N TRP A 22 -14.00 8.83 -5.91
CA TRP A 22 -13.14 8.23 -6.93
C TRP A 22 -11.88 9.07 -7.18
N GLY A 23 -11.98 10.39 -7.04
CA GLY A 23 -10.82 11.29 -7.18
C GLY A 23 -9.75 11.00 -6.13
N PHE A 24 -10.16 10.68 -4.89
CA PHE A 24 -9.22 10.35 -3.82
C PHE A 24 -8.50 9.02 -4.07
N LEU A 25 -9.25 7.99 -4.49
CA LEU A 25 -8.70 6.67 -4.83
C LEU A 25 -7.73 6.75 -6.02
N ILE A 26 -8.15 7.40 -7.10
CA ILE A 26 -7.32 7.58 -8.30
C ILE A 26 -6.09 8.41 -7.96
N GLY A 27 -6.24 9.46 -7.14
CA GLY A 27 -5.12 10.27 -6.66
C GLY A 27 -4.10 9.46 -5.86
N ALA A 28 -4.55 8.57 -4.97
CA ALA A 28 -3.67 7.68 -4.21
C ALA A 28 -2.90 6.71 -5.13
N GLU A 29 -3.59 6.06 -6.07
CA GLU A 29 -2.96 5.15 -7.03
C GLU A 29 -1.93 5.86 -7.93
N LEU A 30 -2.28 7.03 -8.47
CA LEU A 30 -1.37 7.85 -9.26
C LEU A 30 -0.13 8.25 -8.45
N THR A 31 -0.32 8.65 -7.19
CA THR A 31 0.79 9.00 -6.29
C THR A 31 1.73 7.82 -6.06
N ILE A 32 1.19 6.61 -5.87
CA ILE A 32 1.98 5.39 -5.70
C ILE A 32 2.79 5.10 -6.97
N VAL A 33 2.14 5.11 -8.12
CA VAL A 33 2.79 4.82 -9.41
C VAL A 33 3.90 5.84 -9.72
N GLN A 34 3.61 7.13 -9.58
CA GLN A 34 4.61 8.20 -9.76
C GLN A 34 5.78 8.05 -8.80
N SER A 35 5.51 7.74 -7.53
CA SER A 35 6.56 7.51 -6.52
C SER A 35 7.44 6.32 -6.89
N ARG A 36 6.84 5.21 -7.36
CA ARG A 36 7.60 4.02 -7.81
C ARG A 36 8.53 4.36 -8.97
N ILE A 37 8.01 5.02 -10.01
CA ILE A 37 8.80 5.42 -11.19
C ILE A 37 9.95 6.35 -10.79
N SER A 38 9.66 7.37 -9.96
CA SER A 38 10.65 8.33 -9.50
C SER A 38 11.78 7.66 -8.71
N LEU A 39 11.44 6.75 -7.79
CA LEU A 39 12.42 6.03 -6.98
C LEU A 39 13.29 5.10 -7.82
N VAL A 40 12.68 4.29 -8.71
CA VAL A 40 13.43 3.39 -9.59
C VAL A 40 14.41 4.18 -10.45
N ASN A 41 13.96 5.27 -11.08
CA ASN A 41 14.82 6.10 -11.93
C ASN A 41 15.96 6.76 -11.16
N LYS A 42 15.70 7.29 -9.96
CA LYS A 42 16.72 7.91 -9.12
C LYS A 42 17.78 6.91 -8.67
N ILE A 43 17.37 5.73 -8.20
CA ILE A 43 18.28 4.67 -7.74
C ILE A 43 19.10 4.16 -8.92
N HIS A 44 18.46 3.85 -10.04
CA HIS A 44 19.13 3.37 -11.24
C HIS A 44 20.16 4.38 -11.78
N LYS A 45 19.86 5.69 -11.73
CA LYS A 45 20.81 6.75 -12.13
C LYS A 45 22.10 6.71 -11.30
N VAL A 46 22.01 6.47 -9.99
CA VAL A 46 23.20 6.38 -9.11
C VAL A 46 24.05 5.17 -9.49
N TYR A 47 23.45 3.99 -9.65
CA TYR A 47 24.20 2.79 -10.05
C TYR A 47 24.86 2.95 -11.43
N ARG A 48 24.12 3.50 -12.39
CA ARG A 48 24.66 3.80 -13.73
C ARG A 48 25.83 4.77 -13.68
N SER A 49 25.77 5.79 -12.81
CA SER A 49 26.86 6.76 -12.63
C SER A 49 28.14 6.14 -12.07
N GLN A 50 28.01 5.01 -11.37
CA GLN A 50 29.13 4.23 -10.82
C GLN A 50 29.58 3.10 -11.78
N GLY A 51 29.03 3.06 -13.00
CA GLY A 51 29.35 2.01 -13.98
C GLY A 51 28.72 0.64 -13.67
N VAL A 52 27.82 0.56 -12.68
CA VAL A 52 27.17 -0.71 -12.29
C VAL A 52 25.91 -0.92 -13.12
N GLN A 53 25.85 -2.03 -13.85
CA GLN A 53 24.65 -2.44 -14.57
C GLN A 53 23.72 -3.25 -13.67
N ILE A 54 22.51 -2.73 -13.43
CA ILE A 54 21.47 -3.41 -12.65
C ILE A 54 20.16 -3.32 -13.42
N HIS A 55 19.49 -4.45 -13.62
CA HIS A 55 18.17 -4.46 -14.24
C HIS A 55 17.13 -3.82 -13.30
N ASN A 56 16.30 -2.92 -13.84
CA ASN A 56 15.23 -2.23 -13.10
C ASN A 56 14.33 -3.17 -12.27
N ARG A 57 14.11 -4.41 -12.72
CA ARG A 57 13.26 -5.39 -12.05
C ARG A 57 13.71 -5.66 -10.60
N HIS A 58 15.01 -5.65 -10.32
CA HIS A 58 15.53 -5.82 -8.96
C HIS A 58 15.16 -4.63 -8.06
N ILE A 59 15.29 -3.41 -8.59
CA ILE A 59 14.95 -2.18 -7.86
C ILE A 59 13.43 -2.10 -7.65
N GLU A 60 12.64 -2.44 -8.67
CA GLU A 60 11.18 -2.47 -8.61
C GLU A 60 10.67 -3.42 -7.53
N ILE A 61 11.25 -4.60 -7.38
CA ILE A 61 10.88 -5.56 -6.32
C ILE A 61 11.03 -4.91 -4.94
N ILE A 62 12.10 -4.16 -4.70
CA ILE A 62 12.35 -3.48 -3.43
C ILE A 62 11.39 -2.30 -3.25
N VAL A 63 11.27 -1.44 -4.27
CA VAL A 63 10.39 -0.26 -4.23
C VAL A 63 8.92 -0.64 -4.05
N ARG A 64 8.50 -1.80 -4.58
CA ARG A 64 7.17 -2.36 -4.35
C ARG A 64 6.93 -2.67 -2.87
N GLN A 65 7.93 -3.13 -2.13
CA GLN A 65 7.79 -3.38 -0.68
C GLN A 65 7.63 -2.07 0.11
N ILE A 66 8.41 -1.05 -0.25
CA ILE A 66 8.39 0.29 0.36
C ILE A 66 7.03 1.01 0.12
N THR A 67 6.36 0.69 -0.99
CA THR A 67 5.05 1.26 -1.40
C THR A 67 3.88 0.28 -1.22
N SER A 68 4.05 -0.76 -0.39
CA SER A 68 3.04 -1.81 -0.22
C SER A 68 1.91 -1.47 0.75
N LYS A 69 2.02 -0.34 1.47
CA LYS A 69 1.12 0.05 2.54
C LYS A 69 0.41 1.38 2.25
N VAL A 70 -0.81 1.47 2.77
CA VAL A 70 -1.66 2.66 2.70
C VAL A 70 -2.23 2.94 4.08
N LEU A 71 -2.55 4.20 4.34
CA LEU A 71 -3.19 4.64 5.57
C LEU A 71 -4.66 4.87 5.31
N VAL A 72 -5.52 4.16 6.04
CA VAL A 72 -6.97 4.35 5.92
C VAL A 72 -7.36 5.73 6.47
N SER A 73 -8.19 6.47 5.73
CA SER A 73 -8.70 7.78 6.15
C SER A 73 -9.72 7.63 7.27
N GLU A 74 -9.82 8.63 8.13
CA GLU A 74 -10.80 8.67 9.23
C GLU A 74 -12.24 8.76 8.70
N ASP A 75 -12.41 9.38 7.52
CA ASP A 75 -13.71 9.62 6.87
C ASP A 75 -14.23 8.39 6.10
N GLY A 76 -13.42 7.33 6.00
CA GLY A 76 -13.79 6.06 5.38
C GLY A 76 -14.54 5.18 6.36
N ILE A 77 -15.85 5.41 6.47
CA ILE A 77 -16.77 4.63 7.30
C ILE A 77 -16.87 3.21 6.73
N SER A 78 -15.90 2.36 7.04
CA SER A 78 -16.07 0.91 6.96
C SER A 78 -15.77 0.36 8.35
N ASN A 79 -16.68 -0.44 8.90
CA ASN A 79 -16.56 -1.06 10.22
C ASN A 79 -15.35 -2.02 10.33
N VAL A 80 -14.57 -2.16 9.26
CA VAL A 80 -13.52 -3.15 9.09
C VAL A 80 -12.13 -2.62 9.45
N PHE A 81 -11.91 -1.31 9.36
CA PHE A 81 -10.61 -0.70 9.64
C PHE A 81 -10.70 0.31 10.78
N SER A 82 -9.67 0.34 11.61
CA SER A 82 -9.53 1.44 12.57
C SER A 82 -9.15 2.73 11.86
N PRO A 83 -9.58 3.90 12.34
CA PRO A 83 -9.10 5.18 11.83
C PRO A 83 -7.57 5.24 11.84
N ARG A 84 -6.96 5.68 10.73
CA ARG A 84 -5.49 5.74 10.55
C ARG A 84 -4.80 4.37 10.65
N GLU A 85 -5.51 3.29 10.40
CA GLU A 85 -4.88 1.97 10.34
C GLU A 85 -3.94 1.86 9.14
N LEU A 86 -2.74 1.35 9.39
CA LEU A 86 -1.78 1.04 8.34
C LEU A 86 -2.09 -0.35 7.75
N THR A 87 -2.66 -0.35 6.56
CA THR A 87 -3.12 -1.57 5.88
C THR A 87 -2.32 -1.82 4.60
N GLY A 88 -2.22 -3.10 4.20
CA GLY A 88 -1.62 -3.43 2.90
C GLY A 88 -2.51 -2.97 1.75
N LEU A 89 -1.93 -2.36 0.72
CA LEU A 89 -2.65 -1.85 -0.45
C LEU A 89 -3.60 -2.91 -1.03
N LEU A 90 -3.07 -4.11 -1.32
CA LEU A 90 -3.86 -5.22 -1.85
C LEU A 90 -5.00 -5.66 -0.93
N ARG A 91 -4.86 -5.50 0.39
CA ARG A 91 -5.92 -5.83 1.35
C ARG A 91 -7.01 -4.76 1.32
N ALA A 92 -6.63 -3.48 1.27
CA ALA A 92 -7.58 -2.37 1.16
C ALA A 92 -8.39 -2.45 -0.13
N GLU A 93 -7.73 -2.69 -1.27
CA GLU A 93 -8.40 -2.86 -2.57
C GLU A 93 -9.37 -4.04 -2.59
N ARG A 94 -8.96 -5.19 -2.03
CA ARG A 94 -9.83 -6.37 -1.93
C ARG A 94 -11.04 -6.12 -1.04
N MET A 95 -10.84 -5.42 0.08
CA MET A 95 -11.93 -5.11 1.00
C MET A 95 -12.95 -4.18 0.35
N GLY A 96 -12.49 -3.11 -0.32
CA GLY A 96 -13.39 -2.19 -1.01
C GLY A 96 -14.21 -2.87 -2.11
N ARG A 97 -13.60 -3.81 -2.85
CA ARG A 97 -14.34 -4.62 -3.83
C ARG A 97 -15.36 -5.55 -3.18
N ALA A 98 -15.02 -6.18 -2.05
CA ALA A 98 -15.90 -7.13 -1.38
C ALA A 98 -17.09 -6.46 -0.69
N LEU A 99 -16.91 -5.24 -0.19
CA LEU A 99 -17.95 -4.45 0.47
C LEU A 99 -18.77 -3.61 -0.52
N GLU A 100 -18.38 -3.56 -1.80
CA GLU A 100 -18.90 -2.62 -2.80
C GLU A 100 -18.82 -1.14 -2.34
N GLU A 101 -17.89 -0.86 -1.42
CA GLU A 101 -17.68 0.45 -0.79
C GLU A 101 -16.29 1.00 -1.11
N ALA A 102 -16.21 2.31 -1.36
CA ALA A 102 -14.94 3.00 -1.56
C ALA A 102 -14.19 3.14 -0.21
N VAL A 103 -13.16 2.33 0.00
CA VAL A 103 -12.26 2.49 1.16
C VAL A 103 -11.31 3.65 0.88
N TYR A 104 -11.50 4.78 1.57
CA TYR A 104 -10.56 5.91 1.44
C TYR A 104 -9.24 5.60 2.11
N TYR A 105 -8.15 5.67 1.33
CA TYR A 105 -6.80 5.54 1.86
C TYR A 105 -5.83 6.50 1.21
N ARG A 106 -4.81 6.90 1.97
CA ARG A 106 -3.69 7.71 1.51
C ARG A 106 -2.48 6.82 1.25
N ALA A 107 -1.82 7.04 0.11
CA ALA A 107 -0.53 6.45 -0.19
C ALA A 107 0.52 6.85 0.85
N ILE A 108 1.24 5.88 1.40
CA ILE A 108 2.37 6.11 2.30
C ILE A 108 3.62 5.42 1.76
N LEU A 109 4.73 6.14 1.77
CA LEU A 109 6.05 5.59 1.52
C LEU A 109 6.69 5.19 2.85
N LEU A 110 6.93 3.89 3.06
CA LEU A 110 7.61 3.41 4.26
C LEU A 110 9.07 3.11 3.96
N GLY A 111 9.99 3.61 4.78
CA GLY A 111 11.39 3.19 4.72
C GLY A 111 11.53 1.67 4.89
N ILE A 112 12.60 1.08 4.33
CA ILE A 112 12.77 -0.38 4.26
C ILE A 112 12.69 -1.08 5.63
N THR A 113 13.23 -0.47 6.68
CA THR A 113 13.16 -0.96 8.06
C THR A 113 11.72 -1.01 8.55
N ARG A 114 10.96 0.08 8.37
CA ARG A 114 9.54 0.13 8.77
C ARG A 114 8.68 -0.80 7.92
N ALA A 115 8.95 -0.93 6.64
CA ALA A 115 8.26 -1.89 5.77
C ALA A 115 8.49 -3.33 6.25
N SER A 116 9.71 -3.66 6.67
CA SER A 116 10.10 -4.99 7.18
C SER A 116 9.49 -5.30 8.56
N LEU A 117 9.26 -4.28 9.40
CA LEU A 117 8.56 -4.40 10.69
C LEU A 117 7.02 -4.36 10.58
N ASN A 118 6.48 -4.19 9.37
CA ASN A 118 5.03 -4.16 9.13
C ASN A 118 4.59 -5.22 8.12
N THR A 119 5.23 -6.39 8.14
CA THR A 119 4.83 -7.52 7.30
C THR A 119 3.56 -8.19 7.85
N GLN A 120 3.06 -9.21 7.14
CA GLN A 120 1.90 -9.96 7.61
C GLN A 120 2.29 -11.00 8.67
N SER A 121 3.48 -11.59 8.51
CA SER A 121 4.04 -12.58 9.43
C SER A 121 4.73 -11.88 10.60
N PHE A 122 4.26 -12.15 11.82
CA PHE A 122 4.95 -11.67 13.00
C PHE A 122 6.25 -12.44 13.24
N ILE A 123 6.37 -13.70 12.80
CA ILE A 123 7.62 -14.47 12.90
C ILE A 123 8.72 -13.78 12.08
N SER A 124 8.41 -13.35 10.86
CA SER A 124 9.31 -12.52 10.06
C SER A 124 9.66 -11.19 10.73
N GLU A 125 8.69 -10.49 11.32
CA GLU A 125 8.93 -9.23 12.06
C GLU A 125 9.90 -9.48 13.24
N VAL A 126 9.67 -10.52 14.04
CA VAL A 126 10.48 -10.89 15.21
C VAL A 126 11.91 -11.24 14.82
N SER A 127 12.09 -11.95 13.71
CA SER A 127 13.42 -12.31 13.18
C SER A 127 14.21 -11.12 12.66
N PHE A 128 13.53 -9.99 12.39
CA PHE A 128 14.18 -8.79 11.90
C PHE A 128 14.73 -7.96 13.04
N GLN A 129 13.86 -7.30 13.84
CA GLN A 129 14.24 -6.43 14.97
C GLN A 129 13.09 -6.30 15.98
N GLU A 130 13.34 -5.66 17.13
CA GLU A 130 12.32 -5.28 18.14
C GLU A 130 11.50 -6.47 18.69
N THR A 131 12.13 -7.63 18.83
CA THR A 131 11.57 -8.94 19.21
C THR A 131 10.53 -8.87 20.33
N ALA A 132 10.88 -8.27 21.49
CA ALA A 132 9.98 -8.21 22.64
C ALA A 132 8.70 -7.41 22.34
N ARG A 133 8.82 -6.27 21.66
CA ARG A 133 7.68 -5.42 21.27
C ARG A 133 6.77 -6.13 20.29
N VAL A 134 7.35 -6.82 19.30
CA VAL A 134 6.59 -7.53 18.26
C VAL A 134 5.84 -8.71 18.85
N LEU A 135 6.49 -9.52 19.70
CA LEU A 135 5.84 -10.66 20.38
C LEU A 135 4.70 -10.20 21.29
N ALA A 136 4.93 -9.16 22.11
CA ALA A 136 3.88 -8.61 22.98
C ALA A 136 2.66 -8.12 22.15
N LYS A 137 2.90 -7.38 21.06
CA LYS A 137 1.84 -6.92 20.15
C LYS A 137 1.10 -8.09 19.49
N ALA A 138 1.81 -9.14 19.09
CA ALA A 138 1.23 -10.32 18.46
C ALA A 138 0.35 -11.10 19.45
N ALA A 139 0.83 -11.30 20.68
CA ALA A 139 0.10 -11.98 21.75
C ALA A 139 -1.17 -11.21 22.15
N LEU A 140 -1.06 -9.89 22.38
CA LEU A 140 -2.21 -9.03 22.72
C LEU A 140 -3.29 -9.02 21.65
N ARG A 141 -2.90 -9.17 20.38
CA ARG A 141 -3.84 -9.20 19.23
C ARG A 141 -4.25 -10.62 18.81
N GLY A 142 -3.72 -11.66 19.45
CA GLY A 142 -3.91 -13.05 19.03
C GLY A 142 -3.55 -13.30 17.57
N ARG A 143 -2.44 -12.72 17.06
CA ARG A 143 -2.06 -12.86 15.64
C ARG A 143 -1.69 -14.31 15.33
N ILE A 144 -2.25 -14.84 14.24
CA ILE A 144 -1.92 -16.16 13.69
C ILE A 144 -1.01 -15.97 12.48
N ASP A 145 0.10 -16.71 12.42
CA ASP A 145 1.01 -16.74 11.28
C ASP A 145 0.66 -17.90 10.34
N TRP A 146 0.56 -17.61 9.05
CA TRP A 146 0.18 -18.58 8.02
C TRP A 146 1.36 -19.12 7.21
N LEU A 147 2.60 -18.77 7.59
CA LEU A 147 3.84 -19.32 7.00
C LEU A 147 3.92 -19.17 5.47
N LYS A 148 3.43 -18.06 4.94
CA LYS A 148 3.36 -17.82 3.50
C LYS A 148 4.70 -17.38 2.90
N GLY A 149 5.65 -16.95 3.73
CA GLY A 149 6.93 -16.42 3.33
C GLY A 149 8.08 -17.39 3.60
N LEU A 150 9.24 -17.10 3.01
CA LEU A 150 10.42 -17.95 3.12
C LEU A 150 10.97 -17.99 4.56
N LYS A 151 11.04 -16.83 5.22
CA LYS A 151 11.64 -16.72 6.56
C LYS A 151 10.94 -17.56 7.61
N GLU A 152 9.60 -17.53 7.63
CA GLU A 152 8.86 -18.30 8.62
C GLU A 152 9.05 -19.81 8.43
N ASN A 153 9.04 -20.26 7.18
CA ASN A 153 9.25 -21.66 6.84
C ASN A 153 10.65 -22.12 7.24
N VAL A 154 11.68 -21.32 6.96
CA VAL A 154 13.06 -21.62 7.38
C VAL A 154 13.21 -21.70 8.90
N VAL A 155 12.56 -20.80 9.66
CA VAL A 155 12.63 -20.82 11.13
C VAL A 155 11.98 -22.08 11.72
N LEU A 156 10.92 -22.58 11.08
CA LEU A 156 10.23 -23.80 11.52
C LEU A 156 10.83 -25.09 10.93
N GLY A 157 11.71 -24.98 9.94
CA GLY A 157 12.33 -26.12 9.27
C GLY A 157 11.39 -26.90 8.34
N VAL A 158 10.41 -26.21 7.73
CA VAL A 158 9.43 -26.77 6.77
C VAL A 158 9.73 -26.41 5.33
#